data_AF-A0A1H2ZLQ2-F1
#
_entry.id   AF-A0A1H2ZLQ2-F1
#
_cell.length_a   1.000
_cell.length_b   1.000
_cell.length_c   1.000
_cell.angle_alpha   90.00
_cell.angle_beta   90.00
_cell.angle_gamma   90.00
#
_symmetry.space_group_name_H-M   'P 1'
#
loop_
_entity.id
_entity.type
_entity.pdbx_description
1 polymer ?
#
loop_
_entity_poly.entity_id
_entity_poly.type
_entity_poly.pdbx_seq_one_letter_code
_entity_poly.pdbx_strand_id
1 'polypeptide(L)'
;MSRVNHAGPSEGASYLEVYTAYNTRTMASRACDGCDTNVSIAGGIANIWSQESRPTEGIVLELGDDTEHFLCYDCIDQLPDDRDVTAADVAALSAQTDD
;
A
#
# COMPACT_ATOMS: atom_id res chain seq x y z
N MET A 1 3.27 -28.70 -31.23
CA MET A 1 1.83 -28.79 -30.89
C MET A 1 1.70 -28.54 -29.39
N SER A 2 1.68 -27.28 -28.97
CA SER A 2 1.51 -26.93 -27.55
C SER A 2 0.16 -26.24 -27.40
N ARG A 3 -0.82 -26.95 -26.83
CA ARG A 3 -2.12 -26.39 -26.46
C ARG A 3 -1.91 -25.55 -25.20
N VAL A 4 -1.83 -24.23 -25.37
CA VAL A 4 -2.02 -23.29 -24.27
C VAL A 4 -3.48 -23.35 -23.86
N ASN A 5 -3.76 -24.02 -22.73
CA ASN A 5 -5.07 -23.97 -22.09
C ASN A 5 -5.23 -22.56 -21.47
N HIS A 6 -5.73 -21.61 -22.25
CA HIS A 6 -6.33 -20.41 -21.68
C HIS A 6 -7.63 -20.83 -21.01
N ALA A 7 -7.57 -21.12 -19.70
CA ALA A 7 -8.75 -21.08 -18.86
C ALA A 7 -9.17 -19.60 -18.76
N GLY A 8 -9.96 -19.15 -19.74
CA GLY A 8 -10.70 -17.91 -19.63
C GLY A 8 -11.64 -17.99 -18.42
N PRO A 9 -11.99 -16.85 -17.81
CA PRO A 9 -12.88 -16.81 -16.67
C PRO A 9 -14.20 -17.52 -17.02
N SER A 10 -14.62 -18.42 -16.14
CA SER A 10 -15.86 -19.19 -16.24
C SER A 10 -17.04 -18.29 -16.59
N GLU A 11 -17.77 -18.68 -17.63
CA GLU A 11 -19.04 -18.10 -18.08
C GLU A 11 -20.00 -18.01 -16.89
N GLY A 12 -20.14 -16.82 -16.28
CA GLY A 12 -21.03 -16.62 -15.13
C GLY A 12 -20.65 -15.51 -14.16
N ALA A 13 -19.42 -14.98 -14.21
CA ALA A 13 -19.09 -13.79 -13.42
C ALA A 13 -19.83 -12.56 -13.98
N SER A 14 -20.61 -11.90 -13.14
CA SER A 14 -21.27 -10.65 -13.49
C SER A 14 -20.23 -9.60 -13.86
N TYR A 15 -20.56 -8.71 -14.79
CA TYR A 15 -19.72 -7.56 -15.12
C TYR A 15 -19.30 -6.78 -13.87
N LEU A 16 -20.18 -6.68 -12.87
CA LEU A 16 -19.88 -6.05 -11.57
C LEU A 16 -18.83 -6.81 -10.74
N GLU A 17 -18.79 -8.13 -10.77
CA GLU A 17 -17.79 -8.93 -10.05
C GLU A 17 -16.41 -8.82 -10.72
N VAL A 18 -16.38 -8.88 -12.04
CA VAL A 18 -15.14 -8.70 -12.83
C VAL A 18 -14.62 -7.26 -12.71
N TYR A 19 -15.50 -6.26 -12.77
CA TYR A 19 -15.17 -4.85 -12.63
C TYR A 19 -14.66 -4.51 -11.22
N THR A 20 -15.25 -5.11 -10.19
CA THR A 20 -14.79 -4.94 -8.80
C THR A 20 -13.40 -5.55 -8.63
N ALA A 21 -13.18 -6.79 -9.08
CA ALA A 21 -11.87 -7.44 -8.98
C ALA A 21 -10.78 -6.70 -9.77
N TYR A 22 -11.14 -6.11 -10.91
CA TYR A 22 -10.23 -5.28 -11.70
C TYR A 22 -9.92 -3.95 -10.99
N ASN A 23 -10.93 -3.20 -10.53
CA ASN A 23 -10.71 -1.92 -9.85
C ASN A 23 -9.95 -2.04 -8.54
N THR A 24 -10.16 -3.11 -7.77
CA THR A 24 -9.37 -3.39 -6.57
C THR A 24 -7.88 -3.58 -6.89
N ARG A 25 -7.53 -4.03 -8.09
CA ARG A 25 -6.15 -4.16 -8.57
C ARG A 25 -5.59 -2.88 -9.22
N THR A 26 -6.45 -1.92 -9.55
CA THR A 26 -6.07 -0.62 -10.14
C THR A 26 -5.80 0.45 -9.07
N MET A 27 -6.16 0.19 -7.80
CA MET A 27 -5.82 1.07 -6.68
C MET A 27 -4.31 1.00 -6.41
N ALA A 28 -3.63 2.14 -6.51
CA ALA A 28 -2.21 2.22 -6.17
C ALA A 28 -2.05 1.97 -4.67
N SER A 29 -1.36 0.89 -4.34
CA SER A 29 -1.08 0.49 -2.96
C SER A 29 0.40 0.11 -2.89
N ARG A 30 1.05 0.42 -1.77
CA ARG A 30 2.44 0.00 -1.50
C ARG A 30 2.56 -0.50 -0.07
N ALA A 31 3.51 -1.40 0.15
CA ALA A 31 3.88 -1.89 1.48
C ALA A 31 4.49 -0.76 2.30
N CYS A 32 4.08 -0.64 3.56
CA CYS A 32 4.70 0.18 4.59
C CYS A 32 6.07 -0.40 4.96
N ASP A 33 7.12 0.42 5.00
CA ASP A 33 8.47 -0.03 5.36
C ASP A 33 8.59 -0.43 6.85
N GLY A 34 7.63 -0.01 7.69
CA GLY A 34 7.60 -0.31 9.12
C GLY A 34 6.87 -1.61 9.47
N CYS A 35 5.74 -1.92 8.81
CA CYS A 35 4.89 -3.08 9.18
C CYS A 35 4.59 -4.03 8.02
N ASP A 36 5.21 -3.82 6.85
CA ASP A 36 5.01 -4.58 5.60
C ASP A 36 3.55 -4.63 5.07
N THR A 37 2.61 -3.97 5.74
CA THR A 37 1.21 -3.95 5.35
C THR A 37 1.01 -3.08 4.11
N ASN A 38 0.29 -3.60 3.13
CA ASN A 38 -0.01 -2.88 1.91
C ASN A 38 -1.14 -1.87 2.15
N VAL A 39 -0.82 -0.57 2.06
CA VAL A 39 -1.75 0.52 2.35
C VAL A 39 -2.03 1.38 1.12
N SER A 40 -3.21 2.01 1.09
CA SER A 40 -3.65 2.80 -0.06
C SER A 40 -2.82 4.07 -0.21
N ILE A 41 -2.23 4.27 -1.39
CA ILE A 41 -1.60 5.53 -1.77
C ILE A 41 -2.63 6.34 -2.56
N ALA A 42 -3.05 7.48 -2.04
CA ALA A 42 -3.74 8.46 -2.86
C ALA A 42 -2.72 9.03 -3.87
N GLY A 43 -2.77 8.57 -5.12
CA GLY A 43 -1.75 8.96 -6.09
C GLY A 43 -1.86 8.40 -7.50
N GLY A 44 -3.03 7.91 -7.93
CA GLY A 44 -3.27 7.56 -9.33
C GLY A 44 -3.98 8.69 -10.09
N ILE A 45 -3.71 8.86 -11.39
CA ILE A 45 -4.49 9.73 -12.30
C ILE A 45 -6.00 9.41 -12.28
N ALA A 46 -6.40 8.21 -11.86
CA ALA A 46 -7.80 7.85 -11.61
C ALA A 46 -8.41 8.59 -10.40
N ASN A 47 -7.61 8.91 -9.36
CA ASN A 47 -8.04 9.63 -8.15
C ASN A 47 -8.27 11.13 -8.37
N ILE A 48 -7.77 11.69 -9.49
CA ILE A 48 -8.02 13.09 -9.85
C ILE A 48 -9.40 13.26 -10.51
N TRP A 49 -9.91 12.21 -11.18
CA TRP A 49 -11.17 12.27 -11.93
C TRP A 49 -12.30 11.43 -11.32
N SER A 50 -11.99 10.50 -10.41
CA SER A 50 -12.97 9.78 -9.59
C SER A 50 -13.13 10.52 -8.26
N GLN A 51 -14.35 10.94 -7.92
CA GLN A 51 -14.72 11.60 -6.65
C GLN A 51 -14.59 10.67 -5.42
N GLU A 52 -13.80 9.60 -5.51
CA GLU A 52 -13.51 8.72 -4.40
C GLU A 52 -12.41 9.33 -3.54
N SER A 53 -12.82 10.21 -2.63
CA SER A 53 -11.99 10.82 -1.57
C SER A 53 -11.57 9.79 -0.51
N ARG A 54 -11.00 8.66 -0.91
CA ARG A 54 -10.38 7.74 0.04
C ARG A 54 -9.17 8.45 0.66
N PRO A 55 -9.06 8.51 2.00
CA PRO A 55 -7.88 9.07 2.63
C PRO A 55 -6.63 8.30 2.17
N THR A 56 -5.54 9.01 1.89
CA THR A 56 -4.22 8.38 1.82
C THR A 56 -3.97 7.69 3.16
N GLU A 57 -3.43 6.47 3.16
CA GLU A 57 -3.17 5.71 4.40
C GLU A 57 -1.68 5.71 4.78
N GLY A 58 -0.83 6.47 4.06
CA GLY A 58 0.58 6.69 4.40
C GLY A 58 1.25 7.78 3.58
N ILE A 59 2.49 8.13 3.91
CA ILE A 59 3.29 9.18 3.25
C ILE A 59 4.78 8.81 3.19
N VAL A 60 5.52 9.36 2.22
CA VAL A 60 6.99 9.26 2.20
C VAL A 60 7.56 10.32 3.14
N LEU A 61 8.42 9.91 4.06
CA LEU A 61 9.14 10.79 4.98
C LEU A 61 10.64 10.67 4.72
N GLU A 62 11.32 11.81 4.75
CA GLU A 62 12.78 11.88 4.88
C GLU A 62 13.12 11.87 6.38
N LEU A 63 14.03 10.99 6.79
CA LEU A 63 14.42 10.76 8.18
C LEU A 63 15.74 11.48 8.52
N GLY A 64 16.10 11.51 9.81
CA GLY A 64 17.28 12.22 10.34
C GLY A 64 18.64 11.64 9.93
N ASP A 65 18.65 10.48 9.28
CA ASP A 65 19.83 9.85 8.65
C ASP A 65 19.84 10.00 7.12
N ASP A 66 19.08 10.96 6.58
CA ASP A 66 18.92 11.25 5.15
C ASP A 66 18.28 10.09 4.34
N THR A 67 17.60 9.16 5.01
CA THR A 67 16.89 8.05 4.35
C THR A 67 15.43 8.41 4.07
N GLU A 68 14.91 7.94 2.94
CA GLU A 68 13.49 8.10 2.58
C GLU A 68 12.73 6.79 2.81
N HIS A 69 11.64 6.87 3.55
CA HIS A 69 10.81 5.71 3.91
C HIS A 69 9.34 5.99 3.67
N PHE A 70 8.59 4.99 3.20
CA PHE A 70 7.15 5.05 3.17
C PHE A 70 6.53 4.41 4.40
N LEU A 71 5.79 5.20 5.17
CA LEU A 71 5.15 4.75 6.39
C LEU A 71 3.64 5.01 6.37
N CYS A 72 2.86 4.07 6.90
CA CYS A 72 1.45 4.30 7.23
C CYS A 72 1.34 5.20 8.47
N TYR A 73 0.18 5.85 8.65
CA TYR A 73 -0.01 6.74 9.79
C TYR A 73 0.12 6.03 11.14
N ASP A 74 -0.31 4.77 11.24
CA ASP A 74 -0.17 3.99 12.47
C ASP A 74 1.30 3.79 12.85
N CYS A 75 2.18 3.51 11.88
CA CYS A 75 3.62 3.39 12.12
C CYS A 75 4.25 4.73 12.49
N ILE A 76 3.80 5.83 11.88
CA ILE A 76 4.29 7.18 12.20
C ILE A 76 3.98 7.53 13.66
N ASP A 77 2.78 7.21 14.13
CA ASP A 77 2.36 7.46 15.52
C ASP A 77 3.16 6.64 16.55
N GLN A 78 3.87 5.60 16.13
CA GLN A 78 4.72 4.77 17.00
C GLN A 78 6.20 5.19 16.98
N LEU A 79 6.60 6.11 16.10
CA LEU A 79 7.98 6.60 16.05
C LEU A 79 8.32 7.43 17.29
N PRO A 80 9.59 7.45 17.71
CA PRO A 80 10.03 8.32 18.80
C PRO A 80 9.85 9.80 18.43
N ASP A 81 9.25 10.58 19.32
CA ASP A 81 9.04 12.04 19.17
C ASP A 81 10.09 12.89 19.91
N ASP A 82 10.94 12.26 20.73
CA ASP A 82 11.93 12.93 21.60
C ASP A 82 13.32 13.09 20.96
N ARG A 83 13.53 12.51 19.77
CA ARG A 83 14.77 12.56 19.00
C ARG A 83 14.51 12.42 17.51
N ASP A 84 15.54 12.65 16.71
CA ASP A 84 15.48 12.39 15.28
C ASP A 84 15.28 10.88 15.02
N VAL A 85 14.29 10.59 14.16
CA VAL A 85 13.96 9.24 13.70
C VAL A 85 14.96 8.81 12.62
N THR A 86 15.35 7.54 12.61
CA THR A 86 16.28 6.94 11.65
C THR A 86 15.70 5.66 11.03
N ALA A 87 16.36 5.12 10.00
CA ALA A 87 15.98 3.84 9.41
C ALA A 87 15.98 2.68 10.42
N ALA A 88 16.82 2.75 11.46
CA ALA A 88 16.84 1.76 12.53
C ALA A 88 15.55 1.74 13.36
N ASP A 89 14.91 2.90 13.52
CA ASP A 89 13.64 3.02 14.24
C ASP A 89 12.49 2.42 13.44
N VAL A 90 12.50 2.63 12.11
CA VAL A 90 11.56 1.99 11.19
C VAL A 90 11.71 0.47 11.23
N ALA A 91 12.94 -0.04 11.16
CA ALA A 91 13.21 -1.48 11.24
C ALA A 91 12.80 -2.11 12.58
N ALA A 92 12.72 -1.33 13.67
CA ALA A 92 12.26 -1.80 14.96
C ALA A 92 10.73 -1.98 15.03
N LEU A 93 9.95 -1.38 14.11
CA LEU A 93 8.50 -1.53 14.04
C LEU A 93 8.07 -2.88 13.46
N SER A 94 8.83 -3.42 12.51
CA SER A 94 8.50 -4.70 11.86
C SER A 94 8.63 -5.87 12.84
N ALA A 95 9.67 -5.83 13.69
CA ALA A 95 9.87 -6.79 14.77
C ALA A 95 8.72 -6.83 15.80
N GLN A 96 7.88 -5.80 15.88
CA GLN A 96 6.74 -5.73 16.80
C GLN A 96 5.45 -6.26 16.18
N THR A 97 5.39 -6.42 14.85
CA THR A 97 4.18 -6.84 14.12
C THR A 97 4.11 -8.37 13.95
N ASP A 98 5.21 -9.09 14.23
CA ASP A 98 5.33 -10.55 14.13
C ASP A 98 4.90 -11.33 15.41
N ASP A 99 4.26 -10.69 16.39
CA ASP A 99 3.69 -11.29 17.62
C ASP A 99 2.16 -11.45 17.54
#